data_AF-A0A7S9LFX5-F1
#
_entry.id   AF-A0A7S9LFX5-F1
#
_cell.length_a   1.000
_cell.length_b   1.000
_cell.length_c   1.000
_cell.angle_alpha   90.00
_cell.angle_beta   90.00
_cell.angle_gamma   90.00
#
_symmetry.space_group_name_H-M   'P 1'
#
loop_
_entity.id
_entity.type
_entity.pdbx_description
1 polymer ?
#
loop_
_entity_poly.entity_id
_entity_poly.type
_entity_poly.pdbx_seq_one_letter_code
_entity_poly.pdbx_strand_id
1 'polypeptide(L)'
;MKKPLFLLTVLFASMTANAAFKIAIPLEANNGGSLPASSIAFVKPGDTGSNPSNPTDPEIPTTPENPAENHNDSETPAEKTGAELCDDRVQPTINFLAMNYPDISYRSHAYQQLTVPEGEPILMGCRIVLNAPISKSFECISSDEYAMSASNKLFDRGFDGVAVEYYGTCQ
;
A
#
# COMPACT_ATOMS: atom_id res chain seq x y z
N MET A 1 -22.92 50.22 32.45
CA MET A 1 -23.25 48.97 31.73
C MET A 1 -22.02 48.51 30.94
N LYS A 2 -21.80 47.19 30.90
CA LYS A 2 -20.51 46.50 30.66
C LYS A 2 -20.11 46.48 29.18
N LYS A 3 -18.82 46.70 28.88
CA LYS A 3 -18.22 46.57 27.53
C LYS A 3 -17.98 45.08 27.21
N PRO A 4 -18.27 44.58 26.00
CA PRO A 4 -17.95 43.21 25.64
C PRO A 4 -16.46 43.08 25.33
N LEU A 5 -15.79 42.20 26.08
CA LEU A 5 -14.40 41.80 25.87
C LEU A 5 -14.38 40.76 24.74
N PHE A 6 -13.75 41.10 23.61
CA PHE A 6 -13.52 40.17 22.51
C PHE A 6 -12.35 39.25 22.89
N LEU A 7 -12.61 37.94 23.00
CA LEU A 7 -11.61 36.92 23.32
C LEU A 7 -11.10 36.32 22.00
N LEU A 8 -9.86 36.64 21.63
CA LEU A 8 -9.19 36.12 20.44
C LEU A 8 -8.49 34.80 20.79
N THR A 9 -9.10 33.67 20.45
CA THR A 9 -8.48 32.34 20.56
C THR A 9 -7.58 32.11 19.35
N VAL A 10 -6.26 32.14 19.56
CA VAL A 10 -5.28 31.78 18.53
C VAL A 10 -4.97 30.28 18.64
N LEU A 11 -5.43 29.49 17.67
CA LEU A 11 -5.03 28.09 17.51
C LEU A 11 -3.67 28.05 16.79
N PHE A 12 -2.61 27.67 17.52
CA PHE A 12 -1.37 27.21 16.92
C PHE A 12 -1.38 25.68 16.91
N ALA A 13 -1.64 25.07 15.75
CA ALA A 13 -1.39 23.66 15.52
C ALA A 13 -0.27 23.52 14.47
N SER A 14 0.85 22.95 14.91
CA SER A 14 2.13 22.82 14.22
C SER A 14 2.05 21.96 12.96
N MET A 15 2.63 22.45 11.86
CA MET A 15 2.84 21.66 10.65
C MET A 15 3.94 20.61 10.89
N THR A 16 3.58 19.34 11.08
CA THR A 16 4.55 18.24 11.03
C THR A 16 4.73 17.84 9.57
N ALA A 17 5.80 18.34 8.94
CA ALA A 17 6.23 17.90 7.63
C ALA A 17 6.75 16.46 7.72
N ASN A 18 5.90 15.48 7.43
CA ASN A 18 6.32 14.09 7.27
C ASN A 18 7.02 13.95 5.92
N ALA A 19 8.35 14.10 5.90
CA ALA A 19 9.14 13.84 4.71
C ALA A 19 9.34 12.32 4.56
N ALA A 20 8.72 11.74 3.52
CA ALA A 20 9.00 10.37 3.09
C ALA A 20 10.06 10.40 1.99
N PHE A 21 11.18 9.71 2.20
CA PHE A 21 12.25 9.61 1.20
C PHE A 21 12.25 8.22 0.57
N LYS A 22 12.25 8.17 -0.77
CA LYS A 22 12.42 6.92 -1.52
C LYS A 22 13.88 6.84 -1.99
N ILE A 23 14.61 5.84 -1.52
CA ILE A 23 15.97 5.54 -1.96
C ILE A 23 15.89 4.30 -2.86
N ALA A 24 16.26 4.45 -4.12
CA ALA A 24 16.41 3.32 -5.04
C ALA A 24 17.88 2.87 -5.03
N ILE A 25 18.15 1.66 -4.54
CA ILE A 25 19.47 1.04 -4.62
C ILE A 25 19.47 0.19 -5.89
N PRO A 26 20.26 0.54 -6.92
CA PRO A 26 20.36 -0.27 -8.12
C PRO A 26 21.04 -1.59 -7.75
N LEU A 27 20.28 -2.68 -7.75
CA LEU A 27 20.86 -4.02 -7.73
C LEU A 27 21.22 -4.35 -9.18
N GLU A 28 22.53 -4.41 -9.46
CA GLU A 28 23.15 -4.64 -10.76
C GLU A 28 22.30 -5.55 -11.66
N ALA A 29 21.91 -5.01 -12.81
CA ALA A 29 20.79 -5.47 -13.64
C ALA A 29 20.97 -6.83 -14.33
N ASN A 30 21.89 -7.71 -13.92
CA ASN A 30 22.08 -8.99 -14.62
C ASN A 30 22.75 -10.14 -13.87
N ASN A 31 22.91 -10.14 -12.53
CA ASN A 31 23.31 -11.38 -11.81
C ASN A 31 23.17 -11.36 -10.28
N GLY A 32 22.20 -10.61 -9.72
CA GLY A 32 21.81 -10.77 -8.31
C GLY A 32 22.96 -10.63 -7.30
N GLY A 33 23.75 -9.55 -7.43
CA GLY A 33 24.83 -9.27 -6.47
C GLY A 33 24.27 -9.10 -5.06
N SER A 34 24.73 -9.95 -4.12
CA SER A 34 24.40 -9.82 -2.71
C SER A 34 25.11 -8.59 -2.14
N LEU A 35 24.34 -7.68 -1.56
CA LEU A 35 24.89 -6.58 -0.77
C LEU A 35 25.59 -7.17 0.47
N PRO A 36 26.86 -6.81 0.77
CA PRO A 36 27.54 -7.29 1.95
C PRO A 36 26.73 -6.99 3.21
N ALA A 37 26.75 -7.89 4.20
CA ALA A 37 26.08 -7.68 5.47
C ALA A 37 26.50 -6.31 6.08
N SER A 38 25.54 -5.54 6.56
CA SER A 38 25.73 -4.18 7.11
C SER A 38 26.01 -3.04 6.12
N SER A 39 25.72 -3.22 4.83
CA SER A 39 25.85 -2.16 3.80
C SER A 39 24.77 -1.08 3.85
N ILE A 40 23.66 -1.31 4.55
CA ILE A 40 22.60 -0.31 4.77
C ILE A 40 22.47 -0.07 6.27
N ALA A 41 22.71 1.17 6.70
CA ALA A 41 22.50 1.62 8.07
C ALA A 41 21.56 2.84 8.07
N PHE A 42 20.48 2.77 8.85
CA PHE A 42 19.60 3.91 9.08
C PHE A 42 20.14 4.70 10.26
N VAL A 43 20.80 5.83 9.98
CA VAL A 43 21.33 6.75 11.00
C VAL A 43 20.37 7.92 11.22
N LYS A 44 20.16 8.31 12.47
CA LYS A 44 19.32 9.46 12.84
C LYS A 44 20.11 10.76 12.58
N PRO A 45 19.46 11.87 12.17
CA PRO A 45 20.16 13.15 12.04
C PRO A 45 20.75 13.58 13.39
N GLY A 46 22.08 13.65 13.47
CA GLY A 46 22.84 13.99 14.68
C GLY A 46 23.81 12.92 15.17
N ASP A 47 23.71 11.69 14.68
CA ASP A 47 24.70 10.65 14.97
C ASP A 47 25.90 10.77 14.02
N THR A 48 27.09 10.97 14.58
CA THR A 48 28.34 10.70 13.86
C THR A 48 28.45 9.19 13.65
N GLY A 49 27.99 8.75 12.48
CA GLY A 49 28.02 7.35 12.05
C GLY A 49 29.42 6.77 12.25
N SER A 50 29.55 5.94 13.29
CA SER A 50 30.76 5.17 13.54
C SER A 50 30.56 3.83 12.86
N ASN A 51 31.37 3.54 11.84
CA ASN A 51 31.49 2.19 11.29
C ASN A 51 31.81 1.23 12.46
N PRO A 52 31.18 0.04 12.55
CA PRO A 52 31.75 -1.00 13.39
C PRO A 52 33.15 -1.30 12.88
N SER A 53 34.12 -1.17 13.78
CA SER A 53 35.52 -1.46 13.48
C SER A 53 35.70 -2.97 13.24
N ASN A 54 36.50 -3.28 12.23
CA ASN A 54 37.11 -4.55 11.80
C ASN A 54 36.94 -5.82 12.68
N PRO A 55 36.90 -7.01 12.06
CA PRO A 55 36.36 -8.24 12.63
C PRO A 55 37.30 -8.82 13.69
N THR A 56 36.73 -9.22 14.81
CA THR A 56 37.41 -10.13 15.72
C THR A 56 37.33 -11.53 15.12
N ASP A 57 38.51 -12.13 14.94
CA ASP A 57 38.90 -13.54 14.76
C ASP A 57 37.76 -14.57 14.57
N PRO A 58 37.82 -15.48 13.57
CA PRO A 58 36.82 -16.52 13.40
C PRO A 58 36.85 -17.46 14.61
N GLU A 59 35.78 -17.48 15.40
CA GLU A 59 35.51 -18.66 16.24
C GLU A 59 35.42 -19.86 15.31
N ILE A 60 36.30 -20.85 15.54
CA ILE A 60 36.25 -22.15 14.87
C ILE A 60 34.85 -22.71 15.12
N PRO A 61 34.03 -22.95 14.09
CA PRO A 61 32.72 -23.56 14.27
C PRO A 61 32.93 -24.97 14.84
N THR A 62 32.51 -25.19 16.08
CA THR A 62 32.30 -26.55 16.58
C THR A 62 31.20 -27.18 15.74
N THR A 63 31.53 -28.29 15.08
CA THR A 63 30.63 -29.13 14.29
C THR A 63 29.28 -29.33 15.00
N PRO A 64 28.18 -28.79 14.47
CA PRO A 64 26.85 -29.17 14.93
C PRO A 64 26.61 -30.62 14.52
N GLU A 65 26.25 -31.45 15.50
CA GLU A 65 25.89 -32.85 15.36
C GLU A 65 24.84 -33.02 14.26
N ASN A 66 25.14 -33.87 13.27
CA ASN A 66 24.32 -34.16 12.10
C ASN A 66 22.95 -34.74 12.52
N PRO A 67 21.82 -34.04 12.30
CA PRO A 67 20.51 -34.68 12.24
C PRO A 67 20.26 -35.04 10.78
N ALA A 68 20.30 -36.34 10.51
CA ALA A 68 19.84 -37.07 9.33
C ALA A 68 19.37 -36.25 8.10
N GLU A 69 19.96 -36.60 6.95
CA GLU A 69 19.43 -36.40 5.60
C GLU A 69 17.90 -36.23 5.52
N ASN A 70 17.43 -35.10 4.99
CA ASN A 70 16.38 -35.00 3.97
C ASN A 70 15.91 -33.53 3.83
N HIS A 71 16.26 -32.87 2.73
CA HIS A 71 15.31 -32.41 1.71
C HIS A 71 15.93 -31.29 0.84
N ASN A 72 16.20 -31.66 -0.41
CA ASN A 72 15.97 -30.90 -1.63
C ASN A 72 15.48 -29.42 -1.53
N ASP A 73 16.36 -28.48 -1.19
CA ASP A 73 16.07 -27.04 -1.29
C ASP A 73 16.54 -26.48 -2.64
N SER A 74 15.76 -26.79 -3.67
CA SER A 74 15.65 -25.92 -4.83
C SER A 74 14.64 -24.83 -4.47
N GLU A 75 15.09 -23.76 -3.80
CA GLU A 75 14.23 -22.62 -3.44
C GLU A 75 13.80 -21.86 -4.71
N THR A 76 12.76 -22.36 -5.35
CA THR A 76 11.90 -21.54 -6.22
C THR A 76 11.26 -20.45 -5.37
N PRO A 77 11.21 -19.18 -5.82
CA PRO A 77 10.54 -18.11 -5.07
C PRO A 77 9.12 -18.54 -4.71
N ALA A 78 8.75 -18.40 -3.43
CA ALA A 78 7.39 -18.70 -2.99
C ALA A 78 6.39 -17.90 -3.83
N GLU A 79 5.44 -18.60 -4.46
CA GLU A 79 4.39 -17.98 -5.24
C GLU A 79 3.48 -17.17 -4.31
N LYS A 80 3.24 -15.89 -4.65
CA LYS A 80 2.38 -15.02 -3.85
C LYS A 80 0.94 -15.54 -3.83
N THR A 81 0.32 -15.50 -2.67
CA THR A 81 -1.09 -15.81 -2.50
C THR A 81 -1.98 -14.75 -3.15
N GLY A 82 -3.23 -15.10 -3.46
CA GLY A 82 -4.20 -14.15 -4.00
C GLY A 82 -4.47 -12.95 -3.09
N ALA A 83 -4.37 -13.14 -1.77
CA ALA A 83 -4.49 -12.06 -0.79
C ALA A 83 -3.30 -11.10 -0.87
N GLU A 84 -2.06 -11.60 -0.92
CA GLU A 84 -0.87 -10.76 -1.06
C GLU A 84 -0.87 -9.99 -2.40
N LEU A 85 -1.33 -10.63 -3.47
CA LEU A 85 -1.53 -9.94 -4.76
C LEU A 85 -2.60 -8.85 -4.68
N CYS A 86 -3.64 -9.04 -3.86
CA CYS A 86 -4.66 -8.01 -3.63
C CYS A 86 -4.07 -6.81 -2.90
N ASP A 87 -3.29 -7.05 -1.84
CA ASP A 87 -2.64 -6.00 -1.04
C ASP A 87 -1.64 -5.20 -1.90
N ASP A 88 -0.84 -5.88 -2.72
CA ASP A 88 0.15 -5.25 -3.62
C ASP A 88 -0.49 -4.27 -4.63
N ARG A 89 -1.75 -4.50 -5.02
CA ARG A 89 -2.48 -3.65 -5.98
C ARG A 89 -2.99 -2.35 -5.36
N VAL A 90 -3.07 -2.26 -4.03
CA VAL A 90 -3.73 -1.14 -3.34
C VAL A 90 -2.97 0.17 -3.50
N GLN A 91 -1.68 0.20 -3.19
CA GLN A 91 -0.92 1.45 -3.23
C GLN A 91 -0.81 2.06 -4.65
N PRO A 92 -0.52 1.27 -5.70
CA PRO A 92 -0.60 1.77 -7.08
C PRO A 92 -1.98 2.33 -7.43
N THR A 93 -3.04 1.71 -6.90
CA THR A 93 -4.42 2.12 -7.14
C THR A 93 -4.77 3.43 -6.45
N ILE A 94 -4.34 3.62 -5.20
CA ILE A 94 -4.50 4.90 -4.50
C ILE A 94 -3.85 6.03 -5.30
N ASN A 95 -2.63 5.81 -5.78
CA ASN A 95 -1.93 6.80 -6.60
C ASN A 95 -2.66 7.08 -7.91
N PHE A 96 -3.17 6.04 -8.57
CA PHE A 96 -3.96 6.18 -9.80
C PHE A 96 -5.23 7.01 -9.58
N LEU A 97 -6.00 6.71 -8.52
CA LEU A 97 -7.21 7.45 -8.17
C LEU A 97 -6.89 8.91 -7.90
N ALA A 98 -5.86 9.21 -7.11
CA ALA A 98 -5.45 10.58 -6.83
C ALA A 98 -5.11 11.39 -8.10
N MET A 99 -4.54 10.74 -9.13
CA MET A 99 -4.16 11.41 -10.38
C MET A 99 -5.31 11.57 -11.39
N ASN A 100 -6.26 10.63 -11.43
CA ASN A 100 -7.26 10.54 -12.51
C ASN A 100 -8.69 10.81 -12.03
N TYR A 101 -8.95 10.60 -10.74
CA TYR A 101 -10.26 10.74 -10.09
C TYR A 101 -10.07 11.38 -8.71
N PRO A 102 -9.65 12.66 -8.64
CA PRO A 102 -9.13 13.30 -7.41
C PRO A 102 -10.13 13.41 -6.25
N ASP A 103 -11.41 13.20 -6.53
CA ASP A 103 -12.53 13.21 -5.58
C ASP A 103 -13.02 11.80 -5.19
N ILE A 104 -12.51 10.76 -5.86
CA ILE A 104 -12.68 9.37 -5.45
C ILE A 104 -11.53 8.99 -4.52
N SER A 105 -11.87 8.46 -3.36
CA SER A 105 -10.88 8.00 -2.38
C SER A 105 -11.02 6.51 -2.09
N TYR A 106 -9.89 5.87 -1.84
CA TYR A 106 -9.86 4.50 -1.36
C TYR A 106 -10.43 4.41 0.06
N ARG A 107 -11.23 3.37 0.33
CA ARG A 107 -11.80 3.09 1.66
C ARG A 107 -11.25 1.80 2.25
N SER A 108 -11.37 0.69 1.52
CA SER A 108 -10.91 -0.63 1.97
C SER A 108 -10.70 -1.58 0.79
N HIS A 109 -10.02 -2.69 1.02
CA HIS A 109 -9.97 -3.84 0.12
C HIS A 109 -10.08 -5.14 0.93
N ALA A 110 -10.45 -6.22 0.27
CA ALA A 110 -10.46 -7.55 0.85
C ALA A 110 -10.33 -8.61 -0.24
N TYR A 111 -9.56 -9.67 0.02
CA TYR A 111 -9.60 -10.90 -0.76
C TYR A 111 -10.69 -11.81 -0.20
N GLN A 112 -11.78 -11.96 -0.93
CA GLN A 112 -13.00 -12.62 -0.43
C GLN A 112 -13.78 -13.31 -1.54
N GLN A 113 -14.78 -14.09 -1.15
CA GLN A 113 -15.77 -14.63 -2.09
C GLN A 113 -16.60 -13.49 -2.70
N LEU A 114 -16.72 -13.51 -4.02
CA LEU A 114 -17.51 -12.57 -4.80
C LEU A 114 -18.74 -13.28 -5.35
N THR A 115 -19.90 -12.67 -5.12
CA THR A 115 -21.15 -13.11 -5.73
C THR A 115 -21.20 -12.62 -7.17
N VAL A 116 -21.24 -13.55 -8.10
CA VAL A 116 -21.49 -13.30 -9.52
C VAL A 116 -22.99 -13.45 -9.83
N PRO A 117 -23.52 -12.78 -10.88
CA PRO A 117 -24.91 -12.90 -11.29
C PRO A 117 -25.34 -14.36 -11.53
N GLU A 118 -26.62 -14.64 -11.35
CA GLU A 118 -27.21 -15.98 -11.25
C GLU A 118 -26.65 -17.04 -12.23
N GLY A 119 -26.13 -18.14 -11.68
CA GLY A 119 -25.68 -19.33 -12.41
C GLY A 119 -24.17 -19.51 -12.48
N GLU A 120 -23.39 -18.49 -12.10
CA GLU A 120 -21.92 -18.57 -12.12
C GLU A 120 -21.31 -19.01 -10.77
N PRO A 121 -20.14 -19.68 -10.80
CA PRO A 121 -19.47 -20.12 -9.58
C PRO A 121 -18.98 -18.94 -8.76
N ILE A 122 -19.14 -19.03 -7.44
CA ILE A 122 -18.53 -18.09 -6.49
C ILE A 122 -17.02 -18.07 -6.71
N LEU A 123 -16.46 -16.89 -6.99
CA LEU A 123 -15.03 -16.71 -7.22
C LEU A 123 -14.37 -16.05 -6.00
N MET A 124 -13.19 -16.53 -5.62
CA MET A 124 -12.32 -15.79 -4.70
C MET A 124 -11.63 -14.67 -5.48
N GLY A 125 -11.82 -13.42 -5.06
CA GLY A 125 -11.31 -12.27 -5.78
C GLY A 125 -10.98 -11.08 -4.87
N CYS A 126 -10.20 -10.17 -5.42
CA CYS A 126 -9.81 -8.93 -4.77
C CYS A 126 -10.92 -7.89 -4.96
N ARG A 127 -11.65 -7.58 -3.88
CA ARG A 127 -12.67 -6.53 -3.83
C ARG A 127 -12.06 -5.24 -3.32
N ILE A 128 -12.33 -4.11 -3.98
CA ILE A 128 -12.00 -2.76 -3.51
C ILE A 128 -13.27 -1.95 -3.25
N VAL A 129 -13.24 -1.15 -2.19
CA VAL A 129 -14.30 -0.20 -1.82
C VAL A 129 -13.75 1.21 -1.93
N LEU A 130 -14.48 2.07 -2.64
CA LEU A 130 -14.17 3.46 -2.88
C LEU A 130 -15.26 4.35 -2.29
N ASN A 131 -14.87 5.58 -1.94
CA ASN A 131 -15.79 6.67 -1.64
C ASN A 131 -15.79 7.66 -2.81
N ALA A 132 -16.96 8.04 -3.31
CA ALA A 132 -17.14 9.03 -4.37
C ALA A 132 -18.19 10.09 -3.98
N PRO A 133 -18.11 11.33 -4.47
CA PRO A 133 -19.11 12.34 -4.15
C PRO A 133 -20.43 12.02 -4.86
N ILE A 134 -21.54 12.12 -4.13
CA ILE A 134 -22.88 11.88 -4.67
C ILE A 134 -23.23 12.89 -5.77
N SER A 135 -22.63 14.08 -5.76
CA SER A 135 -22.80 15.09 -6.82
C SER A 135 -22.37 14.62 -8.21
N LYS A 136 -21.66 13.49 -8.31
CA LYS A 136 -21.29 12.83 -9.57
C LYS A 136 -21.97 11.48 -9.79
N SER A 137 -23.00 11.18 -9.01
CA SER A 137 -23.77 9.94 -9.13
C SER A 137 -24.98 10.11 -10.03
N PHE A 138 -25.58 8.98 -10.41
CA PHE A 138 -26.82 8.95 -11.17
C PHE A 138 -27.95 9.71 -10.46
N GLU A 139 -27.98 9.71 -9.13
CA GLU A 139 -29.03 10.38 -8.35
C GLU A 139 -29.03 11.91 -8.57
N CYS A 140 -27.85 12.53 -8.66
CA CYS A 140 -27.76 13.99 -8.79
C CYS A 140 -27.68 14.47 -10.25
N ILE A 141 -27.04 13.71 -11.13
CA ILE A 141 -26.78 14.15 -12.53
C ILE A 141 -27.32 13.19 -13.60
N SER A 142 -28.10 12.17 -13.20
CA SER A 142 -28.67 11.16 -14.12
C SER A 142 -27.61 10.44 -14.97
N SER A 143 -26.38 10.35 -14.48
CA SER A 143 -25.25 9.65 -15.08
C SER A 143 -24.39 8.98 -14.02
N ASP A 144 -24.00 7.74 -14.26
CA ASP A 144 -23.04 6.96 -13.47
C ASP A 144 -21.69 6.79 -14.18
N GLU A 145 -21.51 7.43 -15.35
CA GLU A 145 -20.32 7.28 -16.20
C GLU A 145 -19.02 7.54 -15.44
N TYR A 146 -19.03 8.47 -14.48
CA TYR A 146 -17.84 8.81 -13.70
C TYR A 146 -17.37 7.63 -12.82
N ALA A 147 -18.28 7.07 -12.03
CA ALA A 147 -18.00 5.94 -11.15
C ALA A 147 -17.80 4.64 -11.94
N MET A 148 -18.53 4.45 -13.04
CA MET A 148 -18.34 3.32 -13.96
C MET A 148 -16.97 3.38 -14.64
N SER A 149 -16.56 4.54 -15.12
CA SER A 149 -15.24 4.74 -15.74
C SER A 149 -14.12 4.39 -14.75
N ALA A 150 -14.21 4.88 -13.52
CA ALA A 150 -13.27 4.53 -12.46
C ALA A 150 -13.25 3.01 -12.21
N SER A 151 -14.42 2.39 -12.07
CA SER A 151 -14.56 0.94 -11.83
C SER A 151 -13.94 0.11 -12.95
N ASN A 152 -14.23 0.44 -14.22
CA ASN A 152 -13.66 -0.23 -15.39
C ASN A 152 -12.13 -0.16 -15.39
N LYS A 153 -11.55 0.99 -15.02
CA LYS A 153 -10.11 1.14 -14.89
C LYS A 153 -9.49 0.36 -13.74
N LEU A 154 -10.27 -0.02 -12.73
CA LEU A 154 -9.81 -0.88 -11.64
C LEU A 154 -9.94 -2.37 -12.01
N PHE A 155 -10.97 -2.75 -12.77
CA PHE A 155 -11.02 -4.09 -13.38
C PHE A 155 -9.81 -4.33 -14.30
N ASP A 156 -9.44 -3.37 -15.14
CA ASP A 156 -8.21 -3.41 -15.97
C ASP A 156 -6.91 -3.55 -15.13
N ARG A 157 -6.97 -3.23 -13.83
CA ARG A 157 -5.85 -3.32 -12.88
C ARG A 157 -5.88 -4.57 -12.01
N GLY A 158 -6.80 -5.49 -12.29
CA GLY A 158 -6.88 -6.79 -11.62
C GLY A 158 -7.66 -6.76 -10.30
N PHE A 159 -8.56 -5.81 -10.09
CA PHE A 159 -9.62 -5.99 -9.09
C PHE A 159 -10.73 -6.83 -9.70
N ASP A 160 -11.27 -7.76 -8.93
CA ASP A 160 -12.36 -8.65 -9.36
C ASP A 160 -13.73 -8.08 -8.95
N GLY A 161 -13.75 -7.17 -7.98
CA GLY A 161 -14.96 -6.47 -7.55
C GLY A 161 -14.66 -5.03 -7.15
N VAL A 162 -15.48 -4.10 -7.63
CA VAL A 162 -15.41 -2.68 -7.25
C VAL A 162 -16.75 -2.27 -6.65
N ALA A 163 -16.70 -1.67 -5.48
CA ALA A 163 -17.86 -1.06 -4.85
C ALA A 163 -17.61 0.42 -4.61
N VAL A 164 -18.62 1.24 -4.90
CA VAL A 164 -18.57 2.68 -4.73
C VAL A 164 -19.63 3.09 -3.72
N GLU A 165 -19.18 3.70 -2.64
CA GLU A 165 -20.05 4.34 -1.65
C GLU A 165 -20.09 5.84 -1.89
N TYR A 166 -21.29 6.40 -1.96
CA TYR A 166 -21.47 7.82 -2.23
C TYR A 166 -21.59 8.63 -0.94
N TYR A 167 -20.99 9.82 -0.93
CA TYR A 167 -21.05 10.76 0.19
C TYR A 167 -21.48 12.17 -0.25
N GLY A 168 -22.07 12.95 0.66
CA GLY A 168 -22.50 14.32 0.42
C GLY A 168 -23.98 14.45 0.05
N THR A 169 -24.34 15.55 -0.62
CA THR A 169 -25.70 15.84 -1.09
C THR A 169 -25.67 16.35 -2.54
N CYS A 170 -26.78 16.20 -3.27
CA CYS A 170 -26.94 16.91 -4.55
C CYS A 170 -26.96 18.42 -4.29
N GLN A 171 -26.24 19.18 -5.12
CA GLN A 171 -26.22 20.64 -5.11
C GLN A 171 -26.90 21.18 -6.36
#